data_AF-A0A0C2J3P4-F1
#
_entry.id   AF-A0A0C2J3P4-F1
#
_cell.length_a   1.000
_cell.length_b   1.000
_cell.length_c   1.000
_cell.angle_alpha   90.00
_cell.angle_beta   90.00
_cell.angle_gamma   90.00
#
_symmetry.space_group_name_H-M   'P 1'
#
loop_
_entity.id
_entity.type
_entity.pdbx_description
1 polymer ?
#
loop_
_entity_poly.entity_id
_entity_poly.type
_entity_poly.pdbx_seq_one_letter_code
_entity_poly.pdbx_strand_id
1 'polypeptide(L)'
;MEDDPNLNQSNEKDLWEKFEQTQPRPLSVQMEDVRKIISHFKDDIDVSVYERFVKHFPRELHEEFRRVSEADANEEGYKEKKQLFFEVFEFIFSKDYLIYNTKAIKFIEIMLKFIKTKDKSPIFEESSLLYRIMDCIVNEQNKVLFINENGLFHFFSYFHPSKMGLEITLLEVCETTYQLQPEYSSLLCHEKISDNLNQLMVKYRITRIAFVAIIVIIIFMMLYRLKMLDQIEFSIMSFYDVTSLLSTRYVYMKPFYVSIYHLAKIWTGIFNGSKKIFQIDNLNQLSLFSMIYAIDLSKKLLSEGGQITFTKSKKFRMCILYLALIAFPIISRRSNVLLPIELKKFHMALKSYIQIHSIDTHSVEDQFLILHYIIKSHVTLNFRTLSEDDEAVYVLVGNFSRYNYQNIHPSYIISHLLLSISQISSFFQSEKAMPEQELQEFMSSLISGLSDETYIQKLREPPHLFEVEDLKSTLLSVINVDFIKDLFTKCETYLFNDFQKKPPMSKINTKEYKTYKQVMSWIIDSIDENKKLDDPDKEYYSSLCKIESSDASKIQSNPDSLVGVLDSTTSQKITQLLVPNAFEVLPADL
;
A
#
# COMPACT_ATOMS: atom_id res chain seq x y z
N MET A 1 47.82 -18.12 -41.30
CA MET A 1 47.68 -17.12 -42.38
C MET A 1 47.50 -15.82 -41.65
N GLU A 2 48.52 -14.97 -41.63
CA GLU A 2 48.41 -13.62 -41.08
C GLU A 2 47.63 -12.79 -42.11
N ASP A 3 46.48 -12.25 -41.72
CA ASP A 3 45.67 -11.39 -42.58
C ASP A 3 46.44 -10.11 -42.88
N ASP A 4 46.63 -9.78 -44.16
CA ASP A 4 47.31 -8.54 -44.59
C ASP A 4 46.45 -7.33 -44.18
N PRO A 5 46.87 -6.52 -43.20
CA PRO A 5 46.08 -5.41 -42.68
C PRO A 5 45.79 -4.34 -43.75
N ASN A 6 46.57 -4.27 -44.82
CA ASN A 6 46.34 -3.30 -45.90
C ASN A 6 45.16 -3.69 -46.80
N LEU A 7 44.88 -4.98 -46.94
CA LEU A 7 43.76 -5.45 -47.76
C LEU A 7 42.41 -5.11 -47.10
N ASN A 8 42.34 -5.17 -45.76
CA ASN A 8 41.13 -4.82 -45.00
C ASN A 8 40.80 -3.32 -45.10
N GLN A 9 41.80 -2.44 -45.00
CA GLN A 9 41.58 -0.98 -45.08
C GLN A 9 41.08 -0.53 -46.45
N SER A 10 41.57 -1.12 -47.55
CA SER A 10 41.11 -0.77 -48.90
C SER A 10 39.64 -1.17 -49.10
N ASN A 11 39.25 -2.34 -48.61
CA ASN A 11 37.88 -2.84 -48.73
C ASN A 11 36.89 -2.00 -47.90
N GLU A 12 37.30 -1.56 -46.70
CA GLU A 12 36.48 -0.70 -45.85
C GLU A 12 36.19 0.66 -46.49
N LYS A 13 37.20 1.27 -47.10
CA LYS A 13 37.04 2.55 -47.79
C LYS A 13 36.04 2.44 -48.93
N ASP A 14 36.16 1.39 -49.75
CA ASP A 14 35.23 1.15 -50.87
C ASP A 14 33.80 0.88 -50.42
N LEU A 15 33.62 0.18 -49.28
CA LEU A 15 32.30 -0.05 -48.67
C LEU A 15 31.65 1.26 -48.23
N TRP A 16 32.39 2.12 -47.54
CA TRP A 16 31.89 3.41 -47.09
C TRP A 16 31.62 4.37 -48.25
N GLU A 17 32.51 4.45 -49.24
CA GLU A 17 32.31 5.29 -50.42
C GLU A 17 31.03 4.92 -51.16
N LYS A 18 30.70 3.63 -51.26
CA LYS A 18 29.41 3.18 -51.82
C LYS A 18 28.24 3.54 -50.92
N PHE A 19 28.36 3.32 -49.62
CA PHE A 19 27.30 3.61 -48.65
C PHE A 19 26.93 5.10 -48.60
N GLU A 20 27.92 5.99 -48.70
CA GLU A 20 27.76 7.44 -48.58
C GLU A 20 27.28 8.12 -49.86
N GLN A 21 27.19 7.41 -50.98
CA GLN A 21 26.68 7.95 -52.24
C GLN A 21 25.25 8.47 -52.04
N THR A 22 25.07 9.77 -52.29
CA THR A 22 23.81 10.50 -52.12
C THR A 22 22.83 10.33 -53.28
N GLN A 23 23.24 9.65 -54.36
CA GLN A 23 22.35 9.45 -55.51
C GLN A 23 21.28 8.40 -55.19
N PRO A 24 20.05 8.57 -55.72
CA PRO A 24 18.98 7.58 -55.60
C PRO A 24 19.44 6.24 -56.17
N ARG A 25 19.42 5.20 -55.34
CA ARG A 25 19.76 3.83 -55.74
C ARG A 25 18.55 2.93 -55.52
N PRO A 26 18.36 1.88 -56.32
CA PRO A 26 17.26 0.94 -56.08
C PRO A 26 17.25 0.46 -54.62
N LEU A 27 16.08 0.38 -54.01
CA LEU A 27 15.91 0.05 -52.59
C LEU A 27 16.60 -1.28 -52.21
N SER A 28 16.51 -2.29 -53.07
CA SER A 28 17.19 -3.58 -52.88
C SER A 28 18.72 -3.46 -52.77
N VAL A 29 19.33 -2.53 -53.51
CA VAL A 29 20.77 -2.25 -53.44
C VAL A 29 21.11 -1.58 -52.11
N GLN A 30 20.29 -0.62 -51.66
CA GLN A 30 20.49 0.03 -50.35
C GLN A 30 20.38 -0.98 -49.20
N MET A 31 19.41 -1.89 -49.27
CA MET A 31 19.22 -2.96 -48.27
C MET A 31 20.44 -3.87 -48.18
N GLU A 32 20.98 -4.29 -49.34
CA GLU A 32 22.16 -5.15 -49.41
C GLU A 32 23.42 -4.44 -48.89
N ASP A 33 23.62 -3.16 -49.23
CA ASP A 33 24.74 -2.38 -48.73
C ASP A 33 24.69 -2.21 -47.20
N VAL A 34 23.49 -1.97 -46.64
CA VAL A 34 23.30 -1.91 -45.18
C VAL A 34 23.66 -3.25 -44.52
N ARG A 35 23.21 -4.38 -45.07
CA ARG A 35 23.57 -5.71 -44.54
C ARG A 35 25.08 -5.93 -44.56
N LYS A 36 25.75 -5.56 -45.64
CA LYS A 36 27.21 -5.67 -45.75
C LYS A 36 27.91 -4.86 -44.68
N ILE A 37 27.52 -3.60 -44.48
CA ILE A 37 28.09 -2.74 -43.43
C ILE A 37 27.85 -3.35 -42.04
N ILE A 38 26.62 -3.78 -41.71
CA ILE A 38 26.33 -4.41 -40.43
C ILE A 38 27.19 -5.66 -40.24
N SER A 39 27.28 -6.53 -41.25
CA SER A 39 28.04 -7.78 -41.16
C SER A 39 29.55 -7.55 -41.00
N HIS A 40 30.11 -6.53 -41.67
CA HIS A 40 31.53 -6.21 -41.62
C HIS A 40 31.91 -5.58 -40.27
N PHE A 41 31.05 -4.73 -39.71
CA PHE A 41 31.36 -3.93 -38.51
C PHE A 41 30.65 -4.41 -37.23
N LYS A 42 29.97 -5.57 -37.25
CA LYS A 42 29.17 -6.05 -36.10
C LYS A 42 29.97 -6.14 -34.80
N ASP A 43 31.21 -6.57 -34.90
CA ASP A 43 32.11 -6.78 -33.76
C ASP A 43 33.08 -5.61 -33.54
N ASP A 44 32.95 -4.52 -34.32
CA ASP A 44 33.82 -3.37 -34.21
C ASP A 44 33.57 -2.61 -32.88
N ILE A 45 34.65 -2.08 -32.32
CA ILE A 45 34.68 -1.32 -31.08
C ILE A 45 34.72 0.19 -31.38
N ASP A 46 35.11 0.61 -32.59
CA ASP A 46 35.24 2.02 -32.95
C ASP A 46 33.89 2.73 -33.00
N VAL A 47 33.75 3.76 -32.16
CA VAL A 47 32.61 4.67 -32.07
C VAL A 47 32.29 5.35 -33.39
N SER A 48 33.34 5.70 -34.15
CA SER A 48 33.22 6.51 -35.35
C SER A 48 32.43 5.81 -36.47
N VAL A 49 32.52 4.49 -36.54
CA VAL A 49 31.85 3.62 -37.51
C VAL A 49 30.33 3.75 -37.38
N TYR A 50 29.83 3.72 -36.16
CA TYR A 50 28.41 3.75 -35.85
C TYR A 50 27.83 5.17 -36.00
N GLU A 51 28.59 6.20 -35.61
CA GLU A 51 28.22 7.60 -35.88
C GLU A 51 28.13 7.86 -37.39
N ARG A 52 29.10 7.36 -38.15
CA ARG A 52 29.13 7.43 -39.62
C ARG A 52 27.93 6.70 -40.22
N PHE A 53 27.64 5.49 -39.75
CA PHE A 53 26.47 4.72 -40.17
C PHE A 53 25.16 5.50 -40.00
N VAL A 54 24.89 6.02 -38.79
CA VAL A 54 23.66 6.78 -38.50
C VAL A 54 23.62 8.10 -39.28
N LYS A 55 24.77 8.78 -39.42
CA LYS A 55 24.87 10.05 -40.15
C LYS A 55 24.54 9.89 -41.62
N HIS A 56 25.01 8.81 -42.24
CA HIS A 56 24.90 8.54 -43.68
C HIS A 56 23.84 7.49 -44.03
N PHE A 57 23.00 7.08 -43.07
CA PHE A 57 21.96 6.09 -43.31
C PHE A 57 21.06 6.47 -44.51
N PRO A 58 20.79 5.55 -45.47
CA PRO A 58 20.06 5.89 -46.68
C PRO A 58 18.66 6.42 -46.41
N ARG A 59 18.37 7.64 -46.88
CA ARG A 59 17.11 8.34 -46.61
C ARG A 59 15.90 7.57 -47.15
N GLU A 60 15.99 7.02 -48.36
CA GLU A 60 14.89 6.28 -48.99
C GLU A 60 14.55 5.00 -48.22
N LEU A 61 15.56 4.24 -47.80
CA LEU A 61 15.37 3.07 -46.94
C LEU A 61 14.78 3.43 -45.57
N HIS A 62 15.20 4.54 -44.97
CA HIS A 62 14.62 5.02 -43.70
C HIS A 62 13.13 5.38 -43.85
N GLU A 63 12.76 6.10 -44.91
CA GLU A 63 11.35 6.41 -45.20
C GLU A 63 10.55 5.15 -45.54
N GLU A 64 11.17 4.17 -46.20
CA GLU A 64 10.55 2.87 -46.44
C GLU A 64 10.30 2.12 -45.14
N PHE A 65 11.25 2.09 -44.19
CA PHE A 65 11.02 1.49 -42.88
C PHE A 65 9.86 2.14 -42.13
N ARG A 66 9.77 3.48 -42.17
CA ARG A 66 8.64 4.21 -41.60
C ARG A 66 7.33 3.78 -42.25
N ARG A 67 7.28 3.75 -43.58
CA ARG A 67 6.09 3.35 -44.35
C ARG A 67 5.65 1.92 -44.03
N VAL A 68 6.59 0.97 -44.01
CA VAL A 68 6.32 -0.45 -43.72
C VAL A 68 5.90 -0.67 -42.27
N SER A 69 6.40 0.15 -41.33
CA SER A 69 5.98 0.08 -39.91
C SER A 69 4.52 0.48 -39.68
N GLU A 70 3.92 1.19 -40.64
CA GLU A 70 2.53 1.63 -40.62
C GLU A 70 1.63 0.77 -41.52
N ALA A 71 2.21 -0.10 -42.34
CA ALA A 71 1.51 -0.93 -43.30
C ALA A 71 1.03 -2.26 -42.71
N ASP A 72 0.10 -2.91 -43.43
CA ASP A 72 -0.35 -4.25 -43.12
C ASP A 72 0.73 -5.31 -43.41
N ALA A 73 0.74 -6.39 -42.63
CA ALA A 73 1.71 -7.48 -42.77
C ALA A 73 1.64 -8.24 -44.13
N ASN A 74 0.61 -7.97 -44.93
CA ASN A 74 0.42 -8.52 -46.27
C ASN A 74 1.19 -7.75 -47.36
N GLU A 75 1.84 -6.64 -46.99
CA GLU A 75 2.60 -5.84 -47.94
C GLU A 75 3.80 -6.61 -48.52
N GLU A 76 4.06 -6.40 -49.81
CA GLU A 76 5.20 -6.99 -50.51
C GLU A 76 6.54 -6.60 -49.86
N GLY A 77 7.31 -7.65 -49.52
CA GLY A 77 8.60 -7.50 -48.85
C GLY A 77 8.51 -7.08 -47.38
N TYR A 78 7.33 -7.04 -46.76
CA TYR A 78 7.15 -6.64 -45.35
C TYR A 78 8.11 -7.38 -44.41
N LYS A 79 8.16 -8.72 -44.51
CA LYS A 79 9.01 -9.57 -43.64
C LYS A 79 10.50 -9.27 -43.81
N GLU A 80 10.95 -9.13 -45.05
CA GLU A 80 12.36 -8.86 -45.35
C GLU A 80 12.78 -7.47 -44.83
N LYS A 81 11.96 -6.45 -45.09
CA LYS A 81 12.22 -5.07 -44.66
C LYS A 81 12.17 -4.95 -43.14
N LYS A 82 11.22 -5.63 -42.49
CA LYS A 82 11.12 -5.70 -41.03
C LYS A 82 12.32 -6.40 -40.41
N GLN A 83 12.76 -7.53 -40.98
CA GLN A 83 13.95 -8.22 -40.51
C GLN A 83 15.18 -7.31 -40.59
N LEU A 84 15.41 -6.68 -41.74
CA LEU A 84 16.52 -5.75 -41.92
C LEU A 84 16.44 -4.57 -40.95
N PHE A 85 15.23 -4.04 -40.70
CA PHE A 85 15.04 -2.97 -39.73
C PHE A 85 15.51 -3.39 -38.33
N PHE A 86 15.17 -4.60 -37.87
CA PHE A 86 15.63 -5.08 -36.57
C PHE A 86 17.14 -5.34 -36.54
N GLU A 87 17.75 -5.84 -37.63
CA GLU A 87 19.21 -5.93 -37.76
C GLU A 87 19.88 -4.54 -37.63
N VAL A 88 19.31 -3.53 -38.29
CA VAL A 88 19.75 -2.13 -38.19
C VAL A 88 19.59 -1.59 -36.77
N PHE A 89 18.45 -1.86 -36.12
CA PHE A 89 18.18 -1.42 -34.76
C PHE A 89 19.19 -2.04 -33.78
N GLU A 90 19.42 -3.35 -33.86
CA GLU A 90 20.40 -4.05 -33.03
C GLU A 90 21.82 -3.51 -33.25
N PHE A 91 22.18 -3.18 -34.49
CA PHE A 91 23.48 -2.59 -34.81
C PHE A 91 23.63 -1.17 -34.23
N ILE A 92 22.63 -0.31 -34.41
CA ILE A 92 22.66 1.08 -33.89
C ILE A 92 22.76 1.10 -32.36
N PHE A 93 22.01 0.26 -31.68
CA PHE A 93 21.95 0.24 -30.21
C PHE A 93 22.85 -0.83 -29.59
N SER A 94 23.83 -1.35 -30.34
CA SER A 94 24.84 -2.25 -29.75
C SER A 94 25.89 -1.52 -28.91
N LYS A 95 25.89 -0.18 -28.96
CA LYS A 95 26.86 0.68 -28.28
C LYS A 95 26.19 1.90 -27.63
N ASP A 96 26.63 2.23 -26.42
CA ASP A 96 25.96 3.18 -25.53
C ASP A 96 25.96 4.64 -26.02
N TYR A 97 26.86 5.04 -26.92
CA TYR A 97 27.04 6.46 -27.29
C TYR A 97 25.99 6.98 -28.28
N LEU A 98 25.36 6.10 -29.07
CA LEU A 98 24.36 6.53 -30.07
C LEU A 98 22.99 6.89 -29.46
N ILE A 99 22.78 6.62 -28.18
CA ILE A 99 21.50 6.87 -27.51
C ILE A 99 21.09 8.35 -27.46
N TYR A 100 22.05 9.28 -27.65
CA TYR A 100 21.82 10.72 -27.70
C TYR A 100 21.65 11.27 -29.12
N ASN A 101 21.85 10.45 -30.14
CA ASN A 101 21.81 10.90 -31.53
C ASN A 101 20.36 11.09 -32.00
N THR A 102 19.99 12.32 -32.38
CA THR A 102 18.62 12.66 -32.81
C THR A 102 18.14 11.88 -34.03
N LYS A 103 19.04 11.41 -34.90
CA LYS A 103 18.67 10.49 -36.00
C LYS A 103 18.44 9.07 -35.50
N ALA A 104 19.25 8.58 -34.56
CA ALA A 104 19.06 7.25 -33.96
C ALA A 104 17.70 7.14 -33.26
N ILE A 105 17.23 8.22 -32.61
CA ILE A 105 15.91 8.28 -31.97
C ILE A 105 14.76 7.93 -32.93
N LYS A 106 14.86 8.31 -34.22
CA LYS A 106 13.82 7.99 -35.22
C LYS A 106 13.68 6.48 -35.45
N PHE A 107 14.75 5.70 -35.26
CA PHE A 107 14.66 4.25 -35.32
C PHE A 107 13.87 3.68 -34.14
N ILE A 108 13.93 4.30 -32.96
CA ILE A 108 13.09 3.90 -31.81
C ILE A 108 11.61 4.12 -32.15
N GLU A 109 11.27 5.27 -32.72
CA GLU A 109 9.88 5.57 -33.13
C GLU A 109 9.35 4.54 -34.13
N ILE A 110 10.16 4.17 -35.14
CA ILE A 110 9.82 3.14 -36.12
C ILE A 110 9.70 1.76 -35.45
N MET A 111 10.59 1.42 -34.51
CA MET A 111 10.54 0.16 -33.75
C MET A 111 9.23 0.06 -32.96
N LEU A 112 8.84 1.15 -32.28
CA LEU A 112 7.62 1.22 -31.49
C LEU A 112 6.37 1.02 -32.35
N LYS A 113 6.38 1.51 -33.60
CA LYS A 113 5.32 1.24 -34.58
C LYS A 113 5.30 -0.23 -35.00
N PHE A 114 6.44 -0.84 -35.29
CA PHE A 114 6.51 -2.26 -35.65
C PHE A 114 5.93 -3.18 -34.58
N ILE A 115 6.28 -2.98 -33.30
CA ILE A 115 5.78 -3.85 -32.22
C ILE A 115 4.31 -3.61 -31.87
N LYS A 116 3.70 -2.52 -32.35
CA LYS A 116 2.25 -2.26 -32.24
C LYS A 116 1.44 -3.03 -33.29
N THR A 117 2.06 -3.43 -34.39
CA THR A 117 1.37 -4.17 -35.45
C THR A 117 0.88 -5.53 -34.97
N LYS A 118 -0.21 -6.04 -35.57
CA LYS A 118 -0.82 -7.33 -35.18
C LYS A 118 -0.09 -8.56 -35.74
N ASP A 119 1.08 -8.38 -36.34
CA ASP A 119 1.88 -9.50 -36.85
C ASP A 119 2.41 -10.33 -35.69
N LYS A 120 2.05 -11.61 -35.64
CA LYS A 120 2.41 -12.54 -34.57
C LYS A 120 3.69 -13.33 -34.86
N SER A 121 4.36 -13.08 -35.98
CA SER A 121 5.55 -13.83 -36.37
C SER A 121 6.80 -13.04 -35.96
N PRO A 122 7.37 -13.25 -34.76
CA PRO A 122 8.68 -12.68 -34.46
C PRO A 122 9.71 -13.27 -35.42
N ILE A 123 10.47 -12.40 -36.10
CA ILE A 123 11.48 -12.79 -37.10
C ILE A 123 12.89 -12.85 -36.45
N PHE A 124 13.00 -12.48 -35.18
CA PHE A 124 14.28 -12.21 -34.52
C PHE A 124 14.29 -12.72 -33.08
N GLU A 125 15.49 -12.78 -32.51
CA GLU A 125 15.72 -13.30 -31.16
C GLU A 125 15.27 -12.30 -30.10
N GLU A 126 14.25 -12.68 -29.32
CA GLU A 126 13.59 -11.80 -28.33
C GLU A 126 14.55 -11.29 -27.26
N SER A 127 15.50 -12.13 -26.83
CA SER A 127 16.56 -11.79 -25.86
C SER A 127 17.44 -10.67 -26.37
N SER A 128 17.95 -10.81 -27.60
CA SER A 128 18.85 -9.83 -28.22
C SER A 128 18.18 -8.45 -28.29
N LEU A 129 16.96 -8.38 -28.81
CA LEU A 129 16.24 -7.10 -28.89
C LEU A 129 16.00 -6.49 -27.51
N LEU A 130 15.66 -7.30 -26.50
CA LEU A 130 15.40 -6.80 -25.17
C LEU A 130 16.63 -6.16 -24.52
N TYR A 131 17.82 -6.75 -24.72
CA TYR A 131 19.08 -6.13 -24.29
C TYR A 131 19.33 -4.80 -25.01
N ARG A 132 19.04 -4.73 -26.32
CA ARG A 132 19.18 -3.46 -27.07
C ARG A 132 18.19 -2.39 -26.63
N ILE A 133 16.99 -2.78 -26.22
CA ILE A 133 16.06 -1.86 -25.57
C ILE A 133 16.64 -1.39 -24.23
N MET A 134 17.23 -2.28 -23.44
CA MET A 134 17.88 -1.93 -22.17
C MET A 134 19.00 -0.89 -22.36
N ASP A 135 19.86 -1.07 -23.37
CA ASP A 135 20.91 -0.11 -23.74
C ASP A 135 20.30 1.24 -24.15
N CYS A 136 19.23 1.20 -24.95
CA CYS A 136 18.53 2.37 -25.46
C CYS A 136 17.88 3.23 -24.36
N ILE A 137 17.25 2.60 -23.37
CA ILE A 137 16.55 3.30 -22.27
C ILE A 137 17.49 3.86 -21.20
N VAL A 138 18.82 3.73 -21.35
CA VAL A 138 19.78 4.49 -20.52
C VAL A 138 19.56 6.00 -20.68
N ASN A 139 19.12 6.45 -21.87
CA ASN A 139 18.76 7.83 -22.13
C ASN A 139 17.30 8.13 -21.70
N GLU A 140 17.12 9.20 -20.92
CA GLU A 140 15.81 9.59 -20.38
C GLU A 140 14.79 10.05 -21.46
N GLN A 141 15.23 10.66 -22.56
CA GLN A 141 14.34 11.01 -23.68
C GLN A 141 13.81 9.75 -24.37
N ASN A 142 14.64 8.71 -24.48
CA ASN A 142 14.21 7.42 -25.02
C ASN A 142 13.18 6.77 -24.08
N LYS A 143 13.39 6.81 -22.75
CA LYS A 143 12.37 6.35 -21.78
C LYS A 143 11.02 7.04 -22.01
N VAL A 144 11.02 8.36 -22.21
CA VAL A 144 9.79 9.13 -22.51
C VAL A 144 9.06 8.57 -23.73
N LEU A 145 9.76 8.24 -24.82
CA LEU A 145 9.15 7.63 -26.01
C LEU A 145 8.52 6.28 -25.68
N PHE A 146 9.24 5.40 -24.98
CA PHE A 146 8.72 4.09 -24.57
C PHE A 146 7.48 4.23 -23.65
N ILE A 147 7.47 5.20 -22.74
CA ILE A 147 6.33 5.46 -21.83
C ILE A 147 5.12 5.99 -22.61
N ASN A 148 5.31 7.04 -23.41
CA ASN A 148 4.23 7.67 -24.18
C ASN A 148 3.59 6.68 -25.16
N GLU A 149 4.40 5.81 -25.77
CA GLU A 149 3.93 4.84 -26.76
C GLU A 149 3.55 3.47 -26.18
N ASN A 150 3.58 3.29 -24.85
CA ASN A 150 3.34 2.01 -24.17
C ASN A 150 4.24 0.87 -24.69
N GLY A 151 5.47 1.19 -25.06
CA GLY A 151 6.36 0.33 -25.84
C GLY A 151 6.56 -1.04 -25.22
N LEU A 152 6.78 -1.13 -23.91
CA LEU A 152 7.04 -2.41 -23.24
C LEU A 152 5.81 -3.31 -23.12
N PHE A 153 4.61 -2.75 -23.06
CA PHE A 153 3.39 -3.55 -23.14
C PHE A 153 3.17 -4.10 -24.54
N HIS A 154 3.44 -3.29 -25.58
CA HIS A 154 3.38 -3.76 -26.95
C HIS A 154 4.45 -4.82 -27.22
N PHE A 155 5.66 -4.64 -26.69
CA PHE A 155 6.71 -5.66 -26.72
C PHE A 155 6.22 -6.96 -26.09
N PHE A 156 5.72 -6.92 -24.85
CA PHE A 156 5.14 -8.08 -24.17
C PHE A 156 4.05 -8.77 -25.00
N SER A 157 3.15 -7.98 -25.58
CA SER A 157 2.03 -8.48 -26.38
C SER A 157 2.47 -9.10 -27.71
N TYR A 158 3.56 -8.58 -28.30
CA TYR A 158 4.11 -8.99 -29.57
C TYR A 158 4.85 -10.33 -29.46
N PHE A 159 5.75 -10.47 -28.48
CA PHE A 159 6.55 -11.70 -28.31
C PHE A 159 5.85 -12.79 -27.52
N HIS A 160 4.90 -12.41 -26.64
CA HIS A 160 4.24 -13.33 -25.73
C HIS A 160 5.23 -14.28 -25.04
N PRO A 161 6.20 -13.74 -24.26
CA PRO A 161 7.37 -14.46 -23.79
C PRO A 161 6.95 -15.73 -23.06
N SER A 162 7.05 -16.86 -23.73
CA SER A 162 6.67 -18.18 -23.18
C SER A 162 7.82 -18.80 -22.38
N LYS A 163 9.02 -18.19 -22.46
CA LYS A 163 10.22 -18.62 -21.75
C LYS A 163 10.35 -17.87 -20.43
N MET A 164 10.37 -18.63 -19.33
CA MET A 164 10.45 -18.15 -17.94
C MET A 164 11.60 -17.17 -17.66
N GLY A 165 12.69 -17.18 -18.43
CA GLY A 165 13.82 -16.25 -18.25
C GLY A 165 13.57 -14.85 -18.81
N LEU A 166 12.83 -14.74 -19.92
CA LEU A 166 12.58 -13.44 -20.57
C LEU A 166 11.62 -12.56 -19.77
N GLU A 167 10.74 -13.15 -18.97
CA GLU A 167 9.82 -12.39 -18.09
C GLU A 167 10.57 -11.56 -17.05
N ILE A 168 11.67 -12.10 -16.49
CA ILE A 168 12.48 -11.42 -15.49
C ILE A 168 13.21 -10.24 -16.13
N THR A 169 13.92 -10.47 -17.24
CA THR A 169 14.62 -9.40 -17.97
C THR A 169 13.63 -8.34 -18.46
N LEU A 170 12.45 -8.73 -18.93
CA LEU A 170 11.44 -7.76 -19.39
C LEU A 170 10.90 -6.93 -18.23
N LEU A 171 10.79 -7.52 -17.04
CA LEU A 171 10.42 -6.79 -15.83
C LEU A 171 11.50 -5.78 -15.44
N GLU A 172 12.78 -6.15 -15.48
CA GLU A 172 13.91 -5.24 -15.22
C GLU A 172 13.93 -4.06 -16.20
N VAL A 173 13.68 -4.33 -17.49
CA VAL A 173 13.54 -3.29 -18.52
C VAL A 173 12.32 -2.40 -18.26
N CYS A 174 11.19 -2.96 -17.79
CA CYS A 174 10.03 -2.18 -17.34
C CYS A 174 10.39 -1.26 -16.19
N GLU A 175 10.94 -1.79 -15.11
CA GLU A 175 11.30 -1.00 -13.94
C GLU A 175 12.28 0.12 -14.31
N THR A 176 13.30 -0.17 -15.11
CA THR A 176 14.28 0.82 -15.58
C THR A 176 13.65 1.92 -16.43
N THR A 177 12.74 1.57 -17.33
CA THR A 177 12.03 2.52 -18.21
C THR A 177 11.14 3.46 -17.41
N TYR A 178 10.38 2.92 -16.46
CA TYR A 178 9.44 3.72 -15.65
C TYR A 178 10.11 4.40 -14.44
N GLN A 179 11.42 4.18 -14.23
CA GLN A 179 12.28 4.96 -13.33
C GLN A 179 12.72 6.31 -13.94
N LEU A 180 11.86 6.96 -14.75
CA LEU A 180 12.07 8.29 -15.36
C LEU A 180 12.42 9.39 -14.35
N GLN A 181 13.43 10.20 -14.60
CA GLN A 181 13.79 11.29 -13.67
C GLN A 181 12.74 12.43 -13.64
N PRO A 182 12.51 13.09 -12.48
CA PRO A 182 11.50 14.13 -12.35
C PRO A 182 11.59 15.27 -13.37
N GLU A 183 12.78 15.62 -13.81
CA GLU A 183 13.04 16.71 -14.76
C GLU A 183 12.44 16.44 -16.15
N TYR A 184 12.26 15.16 -16.50
CA TYR A 184 11.69 14.73 -17.78
C TYR A 184 10.18 14.49 -17.72
N SER A 185 9.55 14.65 -16.55
CA SER A 185 8.10 14.46 -16.40
C SER A 185 7.26 15.36 -17.30
N SER A 186 7.75 16.56 -17.61
CA SER A 186 7.07 17.51 -18.51
C SER A 186 6.98 17.06 -19.96
N LEU A 187 7.82 16.10 -20.38
CA LEU A 187 7.79 15.52 -21.73
C LEU A 187 6.78 14.36 -21.86
N LEU A 188 6.17 13.94 -20.74
CA LEU A 188 5.15 12.91 -20.73
C LEU A 188 3.82 13.47 -21.25
N CYS A 189 3.19 12.73 -22.17
CA CYS A 189 1.86 13.06 -22.66
C CYS A 189 0.80 12.42 -21.75
N HIS A 190 0.14 13.25 -20.93
CA HIS A 190 -0.83 12.78 -19.94
C HIS A 190 -2.01 12.01 -20.55
N GLU A 191 -2.50 12.46 -21.70
CA GLU A 191 -3.58 11.81 -22.45
C GLU A 191 -3.16 10.39 -22.88
N LYS A 192 -2.00 10.27 -23.53
CA LYS A 192 -1.46 8.95 -23.92
C LYS A 192 -1.26 8.03 -22.73
N ILE A 193 -0.73 8.51 -21.61
CA ILE A 193 -0.56 7.69 -20.40
C ILE A 193 -1.92 7.20 -19.87
N SER A 194 -2.93 8.07 -19.88
CA SER A 194 -4.30 7.74 -19.46
C SER A 194 -4.88 6.63 -20.34
N ASP A 195 -4.76 6.77 -21.66
CA ASP A 195 -5.20 5.75 -22.63
C ASP A 195 -4.46 4.43 -22.44
N ASN A 196 -3.13 4.48 -22.29
CA ASN A 196 -2.29 3.31 -22.11
C ASN A 196 -2.65 2.54 -20.84
N LEU A 197 -2.90 3.24 -19.73
CA LEU A 197 -3.35 2.64 -18.47
C LEU A 197 -4.72 1.98 -18.61
N ASN A 198 -5.66 2.66 -19.26
CA ASN A 198 -7.00 2.11 -19.49
C ASN A 198 -6.94 0.85 -20.36
N GLN A 199 -6.13 0.85 -21.42
CA GLN A 199 -5.89 -0.33 -22.26
C GLN A 199 -5.31 -1.49 -21.45
N LEU A 200 -4.31 -1.23 -20.61
CA LEU A 200 -3.68 -2.24 -19.74
C LEU A 200 -4.67 -2.84 -18.73
N MET A 201 -5.45 -2.00 -18.05
CA MET A 201 -6.45 -2.45 -17.08
C MET A 201 -7.56 -3.27 -17.74
N VAL A 202 -8.05 -2.86 -18.92
CA VAL A 202 -9.02 -3.63 -19.72
C VAL A 202 -8.41 -4.96 -20.14
N LYS A 203 -7.18 -4.96 -20.66
CA LYS A 203 -6.47 -6.18 -21.05
C LYS A 203 -6.34 -7.13 -19.87
N TYR A 204 -5.91 -6.63 -18.71
CA TYR A 204 -5.80 -7.43 -17.49
C TYR A 204 -7.14 -8.02 -17.06
N ARG A 205 -8.23 -7.23 -17.10
CA ARG A 205 -9.57 -7.72 -16.74
C ARG A 205 -9.99 -8.91 -17.60
N ILE A 206 -9.65 -8.87 -18.89
CA ILE A 206 -9.96 -9.92 -19.87
C ILE A 206 -9.06 -11.14 -19.68
N THR A 207 -7.74 -10.95 -19.63
CA THR A 207 -6.78 -12.07 -19.70
C THR A 207 -6.35 -12.62 -18.34
N ARG A 208 -6.47 -11.82 -17.28
CA ARG A 208 -6.01 -12.13 -15.92
C ARG A 208 -4.51 -12.51 -15.86
N ILE A 209 -3.72 -12.06 -16.83
CA ILE A 209 -2.26 -12.29 -16.90
C ILE A 209 -1.57 -11.43 -15.85
N ALA A 210 -0.84 -12.06 -14.93
CA ALA A 210 -0.20 -11.36 -13.80
C ALA A 210 0.81 -10.30 -14.27
N PHE A 211 1.57 -10.59 -15.32
CA PHE A 211 2.56 -9.67 -15.89
C PHE A 211 1.95 -8.30 -16.28
N VAL A 212 0.75 -8.30 -16.88
CA VAL A 212 0.06 -7.06 -17.26
C VAL A 212 -0.27 -6.22 -16.02
N ALA A 213 -0.71 -6.85 -14.93
CA ALA A 213 -0.98 -6.13 -13.69
C ALA A 213 0.29 -5.58 -13.02
N ILE A 214 1.43 -6.24 -13.19
CA ILE A 214 2.71 -5.74 -12.71
C ILE A 214 3.15 -4.50 -13.49
N ILE A 215 3.01 -4.51 -14.83
CA ILE A 215 3.23 -3.30 -15.66
C ILE A 215 2.35 -2.15 -15.17
N VAL A 216 1.06 -2.41 -14.89
CA VAL A 216 0.16 -1.40 -14.32
C VAL A 216 0.74 -0.85 -13.02
N ILE A 217 1.15 -1.69 -12.06
CA ILE A 217 1.77 -1.20 -10.81
C ILE A 217 3.00 -0.34 -11.08
N ILE A 218 3.89 -0.76 -11.97
CA ILE A 218 5.11 -0.02 -12.30
C ILE A 218 4.79 1.37 -12.87
N ILE A 219 3.79 1.48 -13.74
CA ILE A 219 3.32 2.78 -14.25
C ILE A 219 2.77 3.63 -13.10
N PHE A 220 1.94 3.06 -12.23
CA PHE A 220 1.41 3.77 -11.06
C PHE A 220 2.49 4.22 -10.08
N MET A 221 3.57 3.44 -9.94
CA MET A 221 4.75 3.84 -9.15
C MET A 221 5.44 5.06 -9.75
N MET A 222 5.63 5.07 -11.07
CA MET A 222 6.15 6.23 -11.78
C MET A 222 5.26 7.45 -11.52
N LEU A 223 3.93 7.32 -11.71
CA LEU A 223 2.99 8.41 -11.48
C LEU A 223 3.00 8.92 -10.04
N TYR A 224 3.09 8.04 -9.05
CA TYR A 224 3.23 8.42 -7.65
C TYR A 224 4.53 9.20 -7.41
N ARG A 225 5.67 8.70 -7.89
CA ARG A 225 6.99 9.33 -7.73
C ARG A 225 7.05 10.71 -8.40
N LEU A 226 6.46 10.84 -9.58
CA LEU A 226 6.39 12.09 -10.33
C LEU A 226 5.26 13.04 -9.85
N LYS A 227 4.48 12.66 -8.82
CA LYS A 227 3.33 13.43 -8.31
C LYS A 227 2.26 13.73 -9.39
N MET A 228 2.05 12.78 -10.31
CA MET A 228 1.14 12.89 -11.45
C MET A 228 -0.17 12.11 -11.27
N LEU A 229 -0.41 11.44 -10.13
CA LEU A 229 -1.61 10.63 -9.92
C LEU A 229 -2.93 11.40 -10.14
N ASP A 230 -2.97 12.68 -9.76
CA ASP A 230 -4.12 13.59 -9.94
C ASP A 230 -4.18 14.25 -11.33
N GLN A 231 -3.18 14.04 -12.17
CA GLN A 231 -3.07 14.64 -13.51
C GLN A 231 -3.46 13.67 -14.63
N ILE A 232 -3.31 12.37 -14.37
CA ILE A 232 -3.66 11.29 -15.31
C ILE A 232 -5.10 10.87 -15.08
N GLU A 233 -5.87 10.53 -16.11
CA GLU A 233 -7.21 9.97 -15.98
C GLU A 233 -7.14 8.44 -15.97
N PHE A 234 -7.80 7.79 -14.99
CA PHE A 234 -7.91 6.33 -14.96
C PHE A 234 -9.11 5.89 -14.13
N SER A 235 -9.65 4.71 -14.43
CA SER A 235 -10.69 4.07 -13.62
C SER A 235 -10.11 3.54 -12.30
N ILE A 236 -10.43 4.22 -11.20
CA ILE A 236 -10.02 3.83 -9.84
C ILE A 236 -10.53 2.43 -9.49
N MET A 237 -11.78 2.13 -9.86
CA MET A 237 -12.38 0.80 -9.62
C MET A 237 -11.64 -0.30 -10.37
N SER A 238 -11.20 -0.03 -11.61
CA SER A 238 -10.38 -1.00 -12.35
C SER A 238 -9.00 -1.19 -11.73
N PHE A 239 -8.41 -0.13 -11.16
CA PHE A 239 -7.16 -0.27 -10.40
C PHE A 239 -7.35 -1.02 -9.07
N TYR A 240 -8.49 -0.85 -8.40
CA TYR A 240 -8.90 -1.67 -7.26
C TYR A 240 -8.99 -3.16 -7.65
N ASP A 241 -9.62 -3.49 -8.77
CA ASP A 241 -9.71 -4.88 -9.26
C ASP A 241 -8.33 -5.50 -9.52
N VAL A 242 -7.42 -4.71 -10.10
CA VAL A 242 -6.01 -5.10 -10.31
C VAL A 242 -5.33 -5.40 -8.98
N THR A 243 -5.46 -4.47 -8.02
CA THR A 243 -4.89 -4.57 -6.67
C THR A 243 -5.41 -5.80 -5.93
N SER A 244 -6.74 -5.99 -5.93
CA SER A 244 -7.41 -7.10 -5.26
C SER A 244 -6.94 -8.44 -5.80
N LEU A 245 -6.93 -8.60 -7.13
CA LEU A 245 -6.53 -9.86 -7.74
C LEU A 245 -5.04 -10.17 -7.51
N LEU A 246 -4.15 -9.18 -7.61
CA LEU A 246 -2.74 -9.39 -7.27
C LEU A 246 -2.55 -9.79 -5.80
N SER A 247 -3.29 -9.15 -4.91
CA SER A 247 -3.25 -9.44 -3.47
C SER A 247 -3.67 -10.87 -3.15
N THR A 248 -4.68 -11.41 -3.83
CA THR A 248 -5.06 -12.82 -3.67
C THR A 248 -4.01 -13.81 -4.17
N ARG A 249 -3.20 -13.41 -5.17
CA ARG A 249 -2.13 -14.23 -5.74
C ARG A 249 -0.80 -14.12 -4.99
N TYR A 250 -0.68 -13.18 -4.06
CA TYR A 250 0.52 -12.89 -3.29
C TYR A 250 1.22 -14.13 -2.72
N VAL A 251 0.44 -15.11 -2.24
CA VAL A 251 0.95 -16.35 -1.62
C VAL A 251 1.85 -17.15 -2.57
N TYR A 252 1.55 -17.10 -3.86
CA TYR A 252 2.16 -17.96 -4.87
C TYR A 252 3.27 -17.25 -5.65
N MET A 253 3.45 -15.95 -5.43
CA MET A 253 4.15 -15.06 -6.35
C MET A 253 5.38 -14.42 -5.70
N LYS A 254 6.36 -15.26 -5.34
CA LYS A 254 7.61 -14.83 -4.68
C LYS A 254 8.38 -13.70 -5.39
N PRO A 255 8.61 -13.70 -6.71
CA PRO A 255 9.37 -12.61 -7.34
C PRO A 255 8.63 -11.27 -7.30
N PHE A 256 7.34 -11.25 -6.94
CA PHE A 256 6.49 -10.07 -7.01
C PHE A 256 6.20 -9.43 -5.63
N TYR A 257 6.95 -9.82 -4.58
CA TYR A 257 6.88 -9.19 -3.25
C TYR A 257 7.14 -7.68 -3.30
N VAL A 258 8.01 -7.23 -4.21
CA VAL A 258 8.39 -5.82 -4.35
C VAL A 258 7.17 -4.96 -4.69
N SER A 259 6.24 -5.47 -5.51
CA SER A 259 5.08 -4.72 -6.00
C SER A 259 4.07 -4.33 -4.90
N ILE A 260 3.91 -5.11 -3.82
CA ILE A 260 2.91 -4.80 -2.77
C ILE A 260 3.34 -3.64 -1.88
N TYR A 261 4.64 -3.53 -1.60
CA TYR A 261 5.18 -2.35 -0.91
C TYR A 261 4.84 -1.06 -1.67
N HIS A 262 4.90 -1.13 -2.99
CA HIS A 262 4.55 -0.01 -3.86
C HIS A 262 3.05 0.29 -3.86
N LEU A 263 2.20 -0.74 -3.82
CA LEU A 263 0.75 -0.56 -3.70
C LEU A 263 0.37 0.28 -2.48
N ALA A 264 1.02 0.09 -1.33
CA ALA A 264 0.75 0.89 -0.14
C ALA A 264 0.98 2.40 -0.39
N LYS A 265 2.08 2.75 -1.08
CA LYS A 265 2.38 4.14 -1.45
C LYS A 265 1.40 4.68 -2.46
N ILE A 266 1.13 3.93 -3.54
CA ILE A 266 0.19 4.32 -4.59
C ILE A 266 -1.19 4.59 -4.01
N TRP A 267 -1.75 3.67 -3.23
CA TRP A 267 -3.07 3.84 -2.62
C TRP A 267 -3.12 5.00 -1.63
N THR A 268 -2.06 5.22 -0.85
CA THR A 268 -2.00 6.44 -0.02
C THR A 268 -2.01 7.71 -0.88
N GLY A 269 -1.29 7.70 -2.01
CA GLY A 269 -1.32 8.81 -2.96
C GLY A 269 -2.71 9.05 -3.55
N ILE A 270 -3.44 7.98 -3.88
CA ILE A 270 -4.83 8.05 -4.38
C ILE A 270 -5.76 8.61 -3.28
N PHE A 271 -5.67 8.10 -2.06
CA PHE A 271 -6.51 8.54 -0.93
C PHE A 271 -6.27 10.00 -0.52
N ASN A 272 -5.04 10.49 -0.68
CA ASN A 272 -4.70 11.88 -0.43
C ASN A 272 -4.95 12.79 -1.65
N GLY A 273 -5.33 12.21 -2.79
CA GLY A 273 -5.56 12.92 -4.04
C GLY A 273 -6.86 13.73 -4.00
N SER A 274 -6.88 14.83 -4.75
CA SER A 274 -8.00 15.78 -4.72
C SER A 274 -9.12 15.45 -5.71
N LYS A 275 -8.79 14.80 -6.83
CA LYS A 275 -9.74 14.56 -7.93
C LYS A 275 -10.39 13.18 -7.90
N LYS A 276 -9.81 12.25 -7.15
CA LYS A 276 -10.08 10.82 -7.25
C LYS A 276 -10.56 10.28 -5.92
N ILE A 277 -11.87 10.35 -5.73
CA ILE A 277 -12.49 9.90 -4.50
C ILE A 277 -12.70 8.38 -4.61
N PHE A 278 -11.82 7.61 -3.95
CA PHE A 278 -12.08 6.22 -3.62
C PHE A 278 -12.46 6.14 -2.16
N GLN A 279 -13.64 5.60 -1.86
CA GLN A 279 -14.06 5.34 -0.50
C GLN A 279 -14.01 3.85 -0.18
N ILE A 280 -13.50 3.51 0.99
CA ILE A 280 -13.64 2.19 1.59
C ILE A 280 -15.08 2.08 2.09
N ASP A 281 -15.90 1.29 1.41
CA ASP A 281 -17.33 1.16 1.64
C ASP A 281 -17.77 -0.26 2.03
N ASN A 282 -16.84 -1.22 2.07
CA ASN A 282 -17.15 -2.59 2.44
C ASN A 282 -15.98 -3.32 3.12
N LEU A 283 -16.30 -4.46 3.75
CA LEU A 283 -15.35 -5.28 4.50
C LEU A 283 -14.23 -5.88 3.62
N ASN A 284 -14.48 -6.14 2.34
CA ASN A 284 -13.45 -6.69 1.44
C ASN A 284 -12.41 -5.63 1.10
N GLN A 285 -12.84 -4.40 0.81
CA GLN A 285 -11.94 -3.26 0.63
C GLN A 285 -11.14 -2.98 1.89
N LEU A 286 -11.79 -2.90 3.05
CA LEU A 286 -11.10 -2.70 4.34
C LEU A 286 -10.05 -3.80 4.57
N SER A 287 -10.42 -5.07 4.38
CA SER A 287 -9.50 -6.21 4.53
C SER A 287 -8.31 -6.12 3.58
N LEU A 288 -8.54 -5.78 2.32
CA LEU A 288 -7.50 -5.64 1.30
C LEU A 288 -6.49 -4.56 1.69
N PHE A 289 -6.96 -3.35 2.00
CA PHE A 289 -6.07 -2.23 2.33
C PHE A 289 -5.33 -2.46 3.64
N SER A 290 -5.98 -3.06 4.63
CA SER A 290 -5.31 -3.44 5.88
C SER A 290 -4.22 -4.48 5.64
N MET A 291 -4.43 -5.46 4.76
CA MET A 291 -3.37 -6.39 4.39
C MET A 291 -2.18 -5.68 3.72
N ILE A 292 -2.44 -4.81 2.74
CA ILE A 292 -1.40 -4.05 2.02
C ILE A 292 -0.60 -3.16 2.99
N TYR A 293 -1.28 -2.45 3.89
CA TYR A 293 -0.64 -1.57 4.85
C TYR A 293 0.10 -2.32 5.96
N ALA A 294 -0.39 -3.47 6.40
CA ALA A 294 0.32 -4.32 7.35
C ALA A 294 1.66 -4.79 6.75
N ILE A 295 1.67 -5.20 5.49
CA ILE A 295 2.90 -5.63 4.79
C ILE A 295 3.91 -4.47 4.70
N ASP A 296 3.48 -3.29 4.22
CA ASP A 296 4.37 -2.11 4.08
C ASP A 296 4.93 -1.63 5.42
N LEU A 297 4.09 -1.49 6.45
CA LEU A 297 4.52 -1.02 7.75
C LEU A 297 5.40 -2.04 8.48
N SER A 298 5.11 -3.34 8.38
CA SER A 298 5.98 -4.39 8.93
C SER A 298 7.38 -4.31 8.36
N LYS A 299 7.50 -4.16 7.03
CA LYS A 299 8.79 -4.07 6.36
C LYS A 299 9.57 -2.86 6.87
N LYS A 300 8.94 -1.68 6.98
CA LYS A 300 9.59 -0.46 7.47
C LYS A 300 10.10 -0.60 8.89
N LEU A 301 9.27 -1.15 9.79
CA LEU A 301 9.66 -1.43 11.18
C LEU A 301 10.88 -2.33 11.27
N LEU A 302 10.99 -3.33 10.40
CA LEU A 302 12.11 -4.27 10.38
C LEU A 302 13.35 -3.74 9.66
N SER A 303 13.19 -2.88 8.65
CA SER A 303 14.29 -2.43 7.78
C SER A 303 14.92 -1.11 8.19
N GLU A 304 14.18 -0.19 8.83
CA GLU A 304 14.64 1.20 8.96
C GLU A 304 15.74 1.39 10.02
N GLY A 305 15.98 0.46 10.94
CA GLY A 305 17.10 0.45 11.92
C GLY A 305 17.18 1.64 12.89
N GLY A 306 16.55 2.76 12.55
CA GLY A 306 16.41 3.97 13.33
C GLY A 306 14.95 4.22 13.68
N GLN A 307 14.75 5.28 14.47
CA GLN A 307 13.46 5.67 14.99
C GLN A 307 12.50 6.07 13.84
N ILE A 308 11.30 5.50 13.86
CA ILE A 308 10.27 5.73 12.83
C ILE A 308 9.46 6.98 13.18
N THR A 309 9.57 8.02 12.37
CA THR A 309 8.65 9.16 12.46
C THR A 309 7.29 8.79 11.89
N PHE A 310 6.22 8.91 12.67
CA PHE A 310 4.83 8.66 12.27
C PHE A 310 4.23 9.89 11.59
N THR A 311 4.43 9.97 10.27
CA THR A 311 3.81 11.00 9.44
C THR A 311 2.29 10.84 9.38
N LYS A 312 1.55 11.89 8.96
CA LYS A 312 0.09 11.84 8.72
C LYS A 312 -0.33 10.60 7.90
N SER A 313 0.45 10.26 6.87
CA SER A 313 0.22 9.06 6.05
C SER A 313 0.39 7.75 6.83
N LYS A 314 1.41 7.64 7.70
CA LYS A 314 1.61 6.44 8.54
C LYS A 314 0.51 6.32 9.59
N LYS A 315 0.11 7.43 10.22
CA LYS A 315 -1.04 7.50 11.15
C LYS A 315 -2.33 7.02 10.50
N PHE A 316 -2.64 7.52 9.29
CA PHE A 316 -3.79 7.08 8.51
C PHE A 316 -3.78 5.56 8.25
N ARG A 317 -2.64 5.00 7.81
CA ARG A 317 -2.50 3.55 7.59
C ARG A 317 -2.74 2.75 8.88
N MET A 318 -2.21 3.20 10.00
CA MET A 318 -2.45 2.60 11.32
C MET A 318 -3.94 2.59 11.70
N CYS A 319 -4.69 3.66 11.38
CA CYS A 319 -6.14 3.67 11.59
C CYS A 319 -6.87 2.64 10.74
N ILE A 320 -6.49 2.46 9.48
CA ILE A 320 -7.06 1.40 8.62
C ILE A 320 -6.79 0.00 9.22
N LEU A 321 -5.60 -0.22 9.76
CA LEU A 321 -5.27 -1.47 10.46
C LEU A 321 -6.10 -1.65 11.74
N TYR A 322 -6.23 -0.60 12.55
CA TYR A 322 -7.04 -0.62 13.76
C TYR A 322 -8.51 -0.90 13.47
N LEU A 323 -9.08 -0.26 12.44
CA LEU A 323 -10.47 -0.48 12.04
C LEU A 323 -10.69 -1.92 11.53
N ALA A 324 -9.73 -2.48 10.79
CA ALA A 324 -9.80 -3.89 10.40
C ALA A 324 -9.73 -4.85 11.59
N LEU A 325 -9.02 -4.50 12.67
CA LEU A 325 -9.04 -5.29 13.90
C LEU A 325 -10.39 -5.18 14.63
N ILE A 326 -11.04 -4.01 14.61
CA ILE A 326 -12.42 -3.87 15.12
C ILE A 326 -13.37 -4.75 14.32
N ALA A 327 -13.30 -4.70 12.99
CA ALA A 327 -14.15 -5.47 12.09
C ALA A 327 -13.79 -6.96 12.00
N PHE A 328 -12.65 -7.37 12.54
CA PHE A 328 -12.12 -8.73 12.40
C PHE A 328 -13.11 -9.86 12.78
N PRO A 329 -13.96 -9.73 13.82
CA PRO A 329 -14.92 -10.78 14.15
C PRO A 329 -15.98 -11.01 13.07
N ILE A 330 -16.31 -9.97 12.29
CA ILE A 330 -17.31 -10.02 11.21
C ILE A 330 -16.68 -10.18 9.82
N ILE A 331 -15.37 -10.00 9.67
CA ILE A 331 -14.65 -10.28 8.43
C ILE A 331 -14.66 -11.79 8.17
N SER A 332 -15.12 -12.18 6.97
CA SER A 332 -15.11 -13.59 6.56
C SER A 332 -13.68 -14.13 6.50
N ARG A 333 -13.39 -15.10 7.39
CA ARG A 333 -12.10 -15.81 7.43
C ARG A 333 -11.80 -16.57 6.14
N ARG A 334 -12.84 -17.02 5.41
CA ARG A 334 -12.68 -17.80 4.18
C ARG A 334 -12.19 -16.95 3.01
N SER A 335 -12.66 -15.71 2.89
CA SER A 335 -12.24 -14.81 1.81
C SER A 335 -10.93 -14.09 2.11
N ASN A 336 -10.54 -13.98 3.37
CA ASN A 336 -9.42 -13.15 3.82
C ASN A 336 -8.37 -13.95 4.61
N VAL A 337 -7.94 -15.11 4.09
CA VAL A 337 -6.98 -16.00 4.76
C VAL A 337 -5.67 -15.30 5.12
N LEU A 338 -5.24 -14.34 4.31
CA LEU A 338 -3.97 -13.61 4.49
C LEU A 338 -4.02 -12.51 5.53
N LEU A 339 -5.18 -11.86 5.71
CA LEU A 339 -5.28 -10.72 6.61
C LEU A 339 -4.83 -11.06 8.05
N PRO A 340 -5.28 -12.16 8.69
CA PRO A 340 -4.80 -12.54 10.01
C PRO A 340 -3.28 -12.79 10.07
N ILE A 341 -2.69 -13.33 8.99
CA ILE A 341 -1.26 -13.64 8.93
C ILE A 341 -0.45 -12.35 8.90
N GLU A 342 -0.82 -11.42 8.03
CA GLU A 342 -0.11 -10.15 7.87
C GLU A 342 -0.31 -9.21 9.07
N LEU A 343 -1.52 -9.18 9.68
CA LEU A 343 -1.74 -8.43 10.93
C LEU A 343 -0.89 -8.99 12.09
N LYS A 344 -0.71 -10.31 12.17
CA LYS A 344 0.17 -10.93 13.17
C LYS A 344 1.63 -10.57 12.94
N LYS A 345 2.11 -10.61 11.69
CA LYS A 345 3.47 -10.16 11.35
C LYS A 345 3.69 -8.70 11.70
N PHE A 346 2.71 -7.84 11.41
CA PHE A 346 2.78 -6.43 11.77
C PHE A 346 2.80 -6.21 13.28
N HIS A 347 1.96 -6.93 14.04
CA HIS A 347 2.00 -6.92 15.50
C HIS A 347 3.40 -7.29 16.02
N MET A 348 4.01 -8.36 15.52
CA MET A 348 5.35 -8.78 15.94
C MET A 348 6.41 -7.75 15.57
N ALA A 349 6.38 -7.19 14.36
CA ALA A 349 7.32 -6.17 13.92
C ALA A 349 7.22 -4.90 14.80
N LEU A 350 6.00 -4.50 15.17
CA LEU A 350 5.77 -3.35 16.03
C LEU A 350 6.25 -3.61 17.46
N LYS A 351 6.02 -4.81 18.01
CA LYS A 351 6.56 -5.22 19.32
C LYS A 351 8.09 -5.16 19.31
N SER A 352 8.74 -5.75 18.31
CA SER A 352 10.21 -5.70 18.18
C SER A 352 10.73 -4.26 18.06
N TYR A 353 10.03 -3.40 17.32
CA TYR A 353 10.39 -2.00 17.21
C TYR A 353 10.39 -1.29 18.58
N ILE A 354 9.37 -1.50 19.40
CA ILE A 354 9.25 -0.85 20.73
C ILE A 354 10.28 -1.41 21.72
N GLN A 355 10.67 -2.69 21.57
CA GLN A 355 11.75 -3.26 22.38
C GLN A 355 13.11 -2.64 22.05
N ILE A 356 13.35 -2.29 20.79
CA ILE A 356 14.62 -1.71 20.33
C ILE A 356 14.66 -0.19 20.54
N HIS A 357 13.54 0.49 20.34
CA HIS A 357 13.44 1.95 20.39
C HIS A 357 12.55 2.38 21.55
N SER A 358 13.06 3.28 22.40
CA SER A 358 12.27 3.88 23.48
C SER A 358 11.03 4.59 22.91
N ILE A 359 9.86 4.17 23.36
CA ILE A 359 8.58 4.77 22.94
C ILE A 359 8.44 6.24 23.34
N ASP A 360 9.16 6.65 24.40
CA ASP A 360 9.11 8.00 24.96
C ASP A 360 9.64 9.06 23.99
N THR A 361 10.33 8.62 22.94
CA THR A 361 10.83 9.47 21.85
C THR A 361 9.74 9.85 20.84
N HIS A 362 8.55 9.23 20.91
CA HIS A 362 7.40 9.54 20.06
C HIS A 362 6.49 10.60 20.68
N SER A 363 5.73 11.30 19.83
CA SER A 363 4.65 12.18 20.29
C SER A 363 3.60 11.39 21.08
N VAL A 364 2.90 12.02 22.02
CA VAL A 364 1.89 11.35 22.85
C VAL A 364 0.81 10.71 21.96
N GLU A 365 0.44 11.37 20.87
CA GLU A 365 -0.51 10.87 19.87
C GLU A 365 -0.02 9.61 19.18
N ASP A 366 1.27 9.54 18.83
CA ASP A 366 1.88 8.38 18.20
C ASP A 366 1.95 7.20 19.16
N GLN A 367 2.39 7.45 20.40
CA GLN A 367 2.42 6.44 21.45
C GLN A 367 1.03 5.84 21.66
N PHE A 368 0.00 6.70 21.63
CA PHE A 368 -1.38 6.32 21.87
C PHE A 368 -1.93 5.44 20.74
N LEU A 369 -1.65 5.83 19.49
CA LEU A 369 -2.02 5.06 18.31
C LEU A 369 -1.34 3.68 18.27
N ILE A 370 -0.06 3.62 18.65
CA ILE A 370 0.70 2.37 18.78
C ILE A 370 0.06 1.48 19.87
N LEU A 371 -0.22 2.05 21.04
CA LEU A 371 -0.83 1.33 22.16
C LEU A 371 -2.20 0.76 21.79
N HIS A 372 -3.07 1.58 21.19
CA HIS A 372 -4.38 1.16 20.69
C HIS A 372 -4.28 -0.04 19.75
N TYR A 373 -3.36 0.05 18.79
CA TYR A 373 -3.15 -1.04 17.85
C TYR A 373 -2.68 -2.30 18.56
N ILE A 374 -1.69 -2.22 19.45
CA ILE A 374 -1.13 -3.38 20.15
C ILE A 374 -2.19 -4.08 20.99
N ILE A 375 -2.92 -3.31 21.80
CA ILE A 375 -3.98 -3.84 22.65
C ILE A 375 -5.03 -4.55 21.80
N LYS A 376 -5.53 -3.85 20.77
CA LYS A 376 -6.60 -4.39 19.93
C LYS A 376 -6.13 -5.61 19.16
N SER A 377 -4.93 -5.60 18.61
CA SER A 377 -4.37 -6.74 17.86
C SER A 377 -4.10 -7.93 18.77
N HIS A 378 -3.67 -7.70 20.01
CA HIS A 378 -3.46 -8.75 21.00
C HIS A 378 -4.75 -9.56 21.24
N VAL A 379 -5.82 -8.84 21.60
CA VAL A 379 -7.15 -9.41 21.89
C VAL A 379 -7.74 -10.08 20.64
N THR A 380 -7.74 -9.36 19.52
CA THR A 380 -8.43 -9.77 18.29
C THR A 380 -7.78 -10.97 17.61
N LEU A 381 -6.45 -11.02 17.57
CA LEU A 381 -5.70 -12.07 16.87
C LEU A 381 -5.43 -13.29 17.77
N ASN A 382 -5.97 -13.26 18.99
CA ASN A 382 -5.90 -14.32 19.99
C ASN A 382 -4.45 -14.77 20.25
N PHE A 383 -3.59 -13.82 20.58
CA PHE A 383 -2.26 -14.15 21.08
C PHE A 383 -2.41 -14.83 22.44
N ARG A 384 -1.82 -16.02 22.59
CA ARG A 384 -2.18 -16.96 23.67
C ARG A 384 -1.80 -16.46 25.07
N THR A 385 -0.86 -15.52 25.17
CA THR A 385 -0.42 -14.84 26.40
C THR A 385 0.40 -13.62 25.99
N LEU A 386 0.31 -12.52 26.75
CA LEU A 386 1.42 -11.57 26.86
C LEU A 386 2.57 -12.38 27.48
N SER A 387 3.65 -12.65 26.75
CA SER A 387 4.81 -13.33 27.36
C SER A 387 5.47 -12.38 28.37
N GLU A 388 6.29 -12.90 29.27
CA GLU A 388 7.13 -12.05 30.13
C GLU A 388 7.98 -11.05 29.31
N ASP A 389 8.21 -11.35 28.03
CA ASP A 389 8.90 -10.48 27.06
C ASP A 389 8.03 -9.30 26.54
N ASP A 390 6.79 -9.14 27.01
CA ASP A 390 5.92 -7.98 26.73
C ASP A 390 6.19 -6.80 27.67
N GLU A 391 7.34 -6.76 28.35
CA GLU A 391 7.79 -5.62 29.19
C GLU A 391 7.63 -4.26 28.51
N ALA A 392 7.88 -4.19 27.20
CA ALA A 392 7.68 -3.01 26.38
C ALA A 392 6.23 -2.47 26.40
N VAL A 393 5.23 -3.36 26.40
CA VAL A 393 3.80 -2.97 26.47
C VAL A 393 3.46 -2.47 27.87
N TYR A 394 4.05 -3.05 28.91
CA TYR A 394 3.87 -2.59 30.29
C TYR A 394 4.51 -1.22 30.53
N VAL A 395 5.72 -1.01 30.02
CA VAL A 395 6.39 0.30 30.06
C VAL A 395 5.52 1.33 29.35
N LEU A 396 4.98 1.00 28.18
CA LEU A 396 4.02 1.83 27.46
C LEU A 396 2.82 2.23 28.33
N VAL A 397 2.10 1.24 28.87
CA VAL A 397 0.93 1.48 29.72
C VAL A 397 1.29 2.30 30.97
N GLY A 398 2.43 2.00 31.61
CA GLY A 398 2.92 2.71 32.77
C GLY A 398 3.41 4.13 32.47
N ASN A 399 3.91 4.40 31.26
CA ASN A 399 4.25 5.76 30.83
C ASN A 399 2.96 6.56 30.60
N PHE A 400 1.91 5.92 30.07
CA PHE A 400 0.60 6.53 29.94
C PHE A 400 -0.05 6.91 31.27
N SER A 401 0.14 6.13 32.32
CA SER A 401 -0.35 6.49 33.65
C SER A 401 0.44 7.63 34.31
N ARG A 402 1.65 7.96 33.80
CA ARG A 402 2.48 9.07 34.31
C ARG A 402 2.19 10.41 33.65
N TYR A 403 1.54 10.44 32.48
CA TYR A 403 1.19 11.70 31.82
C TYR A 403 0.07 12.40 32.60
N ASN A 404 0.48 13.29 33.50
CA ASN A 404 -0.34 14.01 34.49
C ASN A 404 -1.41 14.98 33.90
N TYR A 405 -1.66 14.94 32.59
CA TYR A 405 -2.67 15.79 31.94
C TYR A 405 -3.98 15.01 31.79
N GLN A 406 -4.93 15.23 32.71
CA GLN A 406 -6.36 14.92 32.55
C GLN A 406 -6.66 13.47 32.04
N ASN A 407 -6.14 12.51 32.83
CA ASN A 407 -6.03 11.04 32.70
C ASN A 407 -7.16 10.20 32.10
N ILE A 408 -8.32 10.73 31.72
CA ILE A 408 -9.49 9.86 31.46
C ILE A 408 -9.38 9.11 30.15
N HIS A 409 -8.68 9.62 29.14
CA HIS A 409 -8.53 8.89 27.88
C HIS A 409 -7.57 7.68 28.01
N PRO A 410 -6.31 7.86 28.49
CA PRO A 410 -5.48 6.72 28.85
C PRO A 410 -6.20 5.78 29.81
N SER A 411 -6.88 6.30 30.83
CA SER A 411 -7.63 5.46 31.76
C SER A 411 -8.80 4.73 31.08
N TYR A 412 -9.55 5.33 30.16
CA TYR A 412 -10.60 4.65 29.40
C TYR A 412 -10.03 3.47 28.60
N ILE A 413 -8.87 3.66 27.97
CA ILE A 413 -8.22 2.61 27.16
C ILE A 413 -7.66 1.51 28.04
N ILE A 414 -7.01 1.89 29.13
CA ILE A 414 -6.54 0.96 30.14
C ILE A 414 -7.74 0.22 30.73
N SER A 415 -8.88 0.85 30.94
CA SER A 415 -10.11 0.18 31.37
C SER A 415 -10.60 -0.82 30.34
N HIS A 416 -10.64 -0.45 29.06
CA HIS A 416 -10.99 -1.38 27.97
C HIS A 416 -10.00 -2.55 27.87
N LEU A 417 -8.71 -2.30 28.06
CA LEU A 417 -7.66 -3.32 28.16
C LEU A 417 -7.94 -4.25 29.35
N LEU A 418 -8.23 -3.65 30.51
CA LEU A 418 -8.47 -4.33 31.77
C LEU A 418 -9.72 -5.23 31.72
N LEU A 419 -10.73 -4.82 30.96
CA LEU A 419 -11.95 -5.59 30.72
C LEU A 419 -11.78 -6.67 29.63
N SER A 420 -11.01 -6.38 28.57
CA SER A 420 -10.90 -7.23 27.39
C SER A 420 -9.95 -8.41 27.59
N ILE A 421 -8.89 -8.25 28.38
CA ILE A 421 -7.96 -9.33 28.67
C ILE A 421 -8.53 -10.13 29.84
N SER A 422 -9.38 -11.12 29.56
CA SER A 422 -9.85 -12.08 30.57
C SER A 422 -8.71 -12.85 31.25
N GLN A 423 -7.51 -12.82 30.66
CA GLN A 423 -6.25 -13.35 31.20
C GLN A 423 -5.53 -12.37 32.12
N ILE A 424 -6.14 -11.26 32.50
CA ILE A 424 -5.57 -10.38 33.50
C ILE A 424 -5.44 -11.07 34.86
N SER A 425 -6.20 -12.13 35.12
CA SER A 425 -5.92 -12.98 36.28
C SER A 425 -4.53 -13.62 36.21
N SER A 426 -4.03 -14.00 35.03
CA SER A 426 -2.64 -14.46 34.87
C SER A 426 -1.63 -13.32 34.91
N PHE A 427 -2.02 -12.11 34.47
CA PHE A 427 -1.26 -10.88 34.71
C PHE A 427 -1.08 -10.62 36.22
N PHE A 428 -2.15 -10.79 37.01
CA PHE A 428 -2.18 -10.68 38.47
C PHE A 428 -1.60 -11.89 39.23
N GLN A 429 -1.29 -13.00 38.55
CA GLN A 429 -0.68 -14.18 39.18
C GLN A 429 0.84 -14.26 38.95
N SER A 430 1.41 -13.47 38.04
CA SER A 430 2.86 -13.32 37.94
C SER A 430 3.39 -12.54 39.15
N GLU A 431 4.64 -12.79 39.60
CA GLU A 431 5.28 -12.01 40.68
C GLU A 431 5.39 -10.49 40.37
N LYS A 432 5.09 -10.08 39.13
CA LYS A 432 4.99 -8.69 38.65
C LYS A 432 3.53 -8.23 38.43
N ALA A 433 2.57 -8.85 39.13
CA ALA A 433 1.19 -8.40 39.15
C ALA A 433 1.11 -6.92 39.53
N MET A 434 0.30 -6.14 38.81
CA MET A 434 -0.19 -4.84 39.31
C MET A 434 -0.84 -5.14 40.67
N PRO A 435 -0.25 -4.69 41.81
CA PRO A 435 -0.80 -4.94 43.12
C PRO A 435 -2.26 -4.49 43.16
N GLU A 436 -3.08 -5.15 43.98
CA GLU A 436 -4.48 -4.74 44.19
C GLU A 436 -4.60 -3.24 44.48
N GLN A 437 -3.62 -2.70 45.19
CA GLN A 437 -3.46 -1.28 45.45
C GLN A 437 -3.33 -0.44 44.17
N GLU A 438 -2.55 -0.84 43.17
CA GLU A 438 -2.42 -0.10 41.91
C GLU A 438 -3.71 -0.14 41.08
N LEU A 439 -4.47 -1.24 41.10
CA LEU A 439 -5.78 -1.30 40.46
C LEU A 439 -6.78 -0.39 41.18
N GLN A 440 -6.75 -0.36 42.51
CA GLN A 440 -7.58 0.53 43.32
C GLN A 440 -7.22 2.01 43.09
N GLU A 441 -5.94 2.34 43.02
CA GLU A 441 -5.43 3.68 42.69
C GLU A 441 -5.84 4.09 41.28
N PHE A 442 -5.78 3.16 40.32
CA PHE A 442 -6.26 3.35 38.97
C PHE A 442 -7.77 3.64 38.93
N MET A 443 -8.58 2.81 39.60
CA MET A 443 -10.02 3.01 39.68
C MET A 443 -10.38 4.33 40.34
N SER A 444 -9.71 4.67 41.45
CA SER A 444 -9.91 5.93 42.15
C SER A 444 -9.55 7.13 41.26
N SER A 445 -8.46 7.02 40.49
CA SER A 445 -8.04 8.04 39.54
C SER A 445 -9.03 8.21 38.39
N LEU A 446 -9.54 7.10 37.86
CA LEU A 446 -10.55 7.08 36.79
C LEU A 446 -11.87 7.71 37.26
N ILE A 447 -12.38 7.30 38.43
CA ILE A 447 -13.59 7.85 39.05
C ILE A 447 -13.44 9.35 39.32
N SER A 448 -12.30 9.75 39.91
CA SER A 448 -12.03 11.15 40.20
C SER A 448 -11.91 11.99 38.93
N GLY A 449 -11.28 11.46 37.89
CA GLY A 449 -11.18 12.13 36.60
C GLY A 449 -12.54 12.41 36.00
N LEU A 450 -13.45 11.42 35.98
CA LEU A 450 -14.78 11.57 35.40
C LEU A 450 -15.72 12.51 36.16
N SER A 451 -15.31 12.91 37.36
CA SER A 451 -16.03 13.89 38.17
C SER A 451 -15.47 15.31 37.96
N ASP A 452 -14.35 15.48 37.25
CA ASP A 452 -13.69 16.77 37.01
C ASP A 452 -14.50 17.60 35.99
N GLU A 453 -15.06 18.71 36.46
CA GLU A 453 -15.86 19.63 35.64
C GLU A 453 -15.05 20.20 34.46
N THR A 454 -13.75 20.42 34.64
CA THR A 454 -12.87 20.93 33.58
C THR A 454 -12.78 19.94 32.42
N TYR A 455 -12.73 18.65 32.76
CA TYR A 455 -12.68 17.59 31.75
C TYR A 455 -14.02 17.42 31.05
N ILE A 456 -15.12 17.43 31.81
CA ILE A 456 -16.47 17.32 31.25
C ILE A 456 -16.76 18.49 30.33
N GLN A 457 -16.32 19.69 30.71
CA GLN A 457 -16.42 20.86 29.86
C GLN A 457 -15.63 20.67 28.56
N LYS A 458 -14.41 20.12 28.62
CA LYS A 458 -13.64 19.77 27.41
C LYS A 458 -14.33 18.70 26.56
N LEU A 459 -14.95 17.67 27.17
CA LEU A 459 -15.72 16.65 26.45
C LEU A 459 -16.98 17.22 25.77
N ARG A 460 -17.57 18.27 26.36
CA ARG A 460 -18.76 18.96 25.85
C ARG A 460 -18.43 20.02 24.81
N GLU A 461 -17.25 20.62 24.88
CA GLU A 461 -16.77 21.52 23.84
C GLU A 461 -16.60 20.73 22.53
N PRO A 462 -17.01 21.28 21.37
CA PRO A 462 -16.87 20.62 20.07
C PRO A 462 -15.40 20.20 19.88
N PRO A 463 -15.14 19.05 19.23
CA PRO A 463 -14.23 18.03 19.73
C PRO A 463 -12.75 18.31 19.42
N HIS A 464 -12.25 19.49 19.79
CA HIS A 464 -10.84 19.90 19.70
C HIS A 464 -9.94 19.21 20.73
N LEU A 465 -10.45 18.24 21.49
CA LEU A 465 -9.69 17.51 22.50
C LEU A 465 -8.49 16.74 21.93
N PHE A 466 -8.38 16.58 20.61
CA PHE A 466 -7.26 15.90 19.99
C PHE A 466 -6.88 16.44 18.60
N GLU A 467 -5.58 16.40 18.29
CA GLU A 467 -5.06 16.37 16.91
C GLU A 467 -5.57 15.15 16.10
N VAL A 468 -6.32 14.24 16.74
CA VAL A 468 -7.09 13.16 16.09
C VAL A 468 -8.21 13.73 15.22
N GLU A 469 -8.61 15.00 15.34
CA GLU A 469 -9.52 15.63 14.37
C GLU A 469 -8.96 15.64 12.94
N ASP A 470 -7.66 15.86 12.77
CA ASP A 470 -7.00 15.78 11.46
C ASP A 470 -7.01 14.35 10.91
N LEU A 471 -6.88 13.37 11.81
CA LEU A 471 -6.94 11.96 11.46
C LEU A 471 -8.38 11.53 11.14
N LYS A 472 -9.37 12.07 11.87
CA LYS A 472 -10.79 11.86 11.67
C LYS A 472 -11.24 12.44 10.33
N SER A 473 -10.92 13.70 10.04
CA SER A 473 -11.23 14.32 8.74
C SER A 473 -10.61 13.53 7.58
N THR A 474 -9.36 13.08 7.74
CA THR A 474 -8.69 12.22 6.75
C THR A 474 -9.32 10.83 6.64
N LEU A 475 -9.79 10.25 7.75
CA LEU A 475 -10.45 8.94 7.73
C LEU A 475 -11.84 9.04 7.09
N LEU A 476 -12.59 10.10 7.39
CA LEU A 476 -13.94 10.34 6.87
C LEU A 476 -13.95 10.70 5.39
N SER A 477 -12.87 11.26 4.85
CA SER A 477 -12.75 11.45 3.40
C SER A 477 -12.50 10.13 2.66
N VAL A 478 -11.89 9.15 3.34
CA VAL A 478 -11.45 7.88 2.74
C VAL A 478 -12.39 6.71 3.03
N ILE A 479 -13.14 6.73 4.13
CA ILE A 479 -14.06 5.66 4.50
C ILE A 479 -15.47 6.20 4.42
N ASN A 480 -16.34 5.46 3.73
CA ASN A 480 -17.74 5.80 3.65
C ASN A 480 -18.36 5.82 5.06
N VAL A 481 -19.04 6.92 5.41
CA VAL A 481 -19.58 7.12 6.75
C VAL A 481 -20.64 6.07 7.09
N ASP A 482 -21.50 5.70 6.13
CA ASP A 482 -22.52 4.69 6.34
C ASP A 482 -21.90 3.31 6.56
N PHE A 483 -20.79 3.00 5.88
CA PHE A 483 -20.01 1.80 6.13
C PHE A 483 -19.42 1.77 7.55
N ILE A 484 -18.91 2.90 8.06
CA ILE A 484 -18.44 2.98 9.46
C ILE A 484 -19.59 2.64 10.42
N LYS A 485 -20.75 3.28 10.24
CA LYS A 485 -21.94 3.04 11.09
C LYS A 485 -22.35 1.57 11.06
N ASP A 486 -22.52 1.00 9.87
CA ASP A 486 -22.87 -0.40 9.66
C ASP A 486 -21.84 -1.36 10.29
N LEU A 487 -20.55 -1.06 10.15
CA LEU A 487 -19.46 -1.84 10.74
C LEU A 487 -19.57 -1.86 12.28
N PHE A 488 -19.76 -0.70 12.92
CA PHE A 488 -19.87 -0.63 14.37
C PHE A 488 -21.14 -1.31 14.89
N THR A 489 -22.30 -1.11 14.24
CA THR A 489 -23.54 -1.80 14.60
C THR A 489 -23.41 -3.32 14.48
N LYS A 490 -22.76 -3.82 13.42
CA LYS A 490 -22.50 -5.27 13.26
C LYS A 490 -21.54 -5.80 14.31
N CYS A 491 -20.49 -5.05 14.66
CA CYS A 491 -19.56 -5.43 15.71
C CYS A 491 -20.23 -5.45 17.09
N GLU A 492 -21.05 -4.46 17.41
CA GLU A 492 -21.85 -4.42 18.65
C GLU A 492 -22.78 -5.63 18.74
N THR A 493 -23.54 -5.90 17.67
CA THR A 493 -24.41 -7.08 17.57
C THR A 493 -23.62 -8.38 17.75
N TYR A 494 -22.43 -8.48 17.15
CA TYR A 494 -21.54 -9.63 17.33
C TYR A 494 -21.10 -9.79 18.79
N LEU A 495 -20.63 -8.71 19.41
CA LEU A 495 -20.13 -8.72 20.80
C LEU A 495 -21.24 -9.08 21.78
N PHE A 496 -22.44 -8.53 21.59
CA PHE A 496 -23.62 -8.85 22.40
C PHE A 496 -23.97 -10.34 22.30
N ASN A 497 -24.02 -10.88 21.08
CA ASN A 497 -24.29 -12.30 20.87
C ASN A 497 -23.19 -13.22 21.40
N ASP A 498 -21.92 -12.83 21.28
CA ASP A 498 -20.78 -13.59 21.82
C ASP A 498 -20.79 -13.58 23.36
N PHE A 499 -21.14 -12.44 23.96
CA PHE A 499 -21.29 -12.31 25.41
C PHE A 499 -22.42 -13.20 25.95
N GLN A 500 -23.60 -13.19 25.32
CA GLN A 500 -24.72 -14.05 25.72
C GLN A 500 -24.42 -15.56 25.61
N LYS A 501 -23.52 -15.96 24.70
CA LYS A 501 -23.16 -17.37 24.50
C LYS A 501 -22.08 -17.86 25.45
N LYS A 502 -21.30 -16.96 26.06
CA LYS A 502 -20.22 -17.36 26.97
C LYS A 502 -20.83 -17.83 28.29
N PRO A 503 -20.48 -19.04 28.78
CA PRO A 503 -20.91 -19.47 30.10
C PRO A 503 -20.37 -18.49 31.15
N PRO A 504 -21.12 -18.23 32.24
CA PRO A 504 -20.64 -17.36 33.31
C PRO A 504 -19.26 -17.83 33.76
N MET A 505 -18.25 -16.94 33.68
CA MET A 505 -16.86 -17.27 34.01
C MET A 505 -16.77 -17.74 35.47
N SER A 506 -16.75 -19.06 35.66
CA SER A 506 -16.86 -19.69 36.98
C SER A 506 -15.52 -19.93 37.68
N LYS A 507 -14.39 -19.50 37.09
CA LYS A 507 -13.06 -19.95 37.54
C LYS A 507 -12.11 -18.87 38.07
N ILE A 508 -12.41 -17.58 37.92
CA ILE A 508 -11.58 -16.49 38.46
C ILE A 508 -12.45 -15.75 39.47
N ASN A 509 -12.28 -16.07 40.75
CA ASN A 509 -13.31 -15.87 41.77
C ASN A 509 -12.77 -15.16 43.01
N THR A 510 -12.08 -14.04 42.83
CA THR A 510 -12.02 -13.03 43.89
C THR A 510 -13.22 -12.10 43.70
N LYS A 511 -13.95 -11.86 44.78
CA LYS A 511 -15.16 -11.02 44.76
C LYS A 511 -14.82 -9.59 44.37
N GLU A 512 -13.63 -9.16 44.76
CA GLU A 512 -13.00 -7.87 44.54
C GLU A 512 -12.82 -7.58 43.05
N TYR A 513 -12.23 -8.54 42.30
CA TYR A 513 -12.04 -8.36 40.85
C TYR A 513 -13.37 -8.27 40.10
N LYS A 514 -14.39 -9.02 40.53
CA LYS A 514 -15.75 -8.90 39.97
C LYS A 514 -16.32 -7.51 40.23
N THR A 515 -16.14 -6.96 41.44
CA THR A 515 -16.55 -5.60 41.78
C THR A 515 -15.82 -4.57 40.92
N TYR A 516 -14.48 -4.63 40.82
CA TYR A 516 -13.72 -3.69 39.98
C TYR A 516 -14.16 -3.76 38.52
N LYS A 517 -14.34 -4.96 37.98
CA LYS A 517 -14.80 -5.17 36.61
C LYS A 517 -16.19 -4.54 36.39
N GLN A 518 -17.08 -4.68 37.36
CA GLN A 518 -18.43 -4.13 37.31
C GLN A 518 -18.42 -2.60 37.36
N VAL A 519 -17.69 -2.01 38.31
CA VAL A 519 -17.55 -0.54 38.42
C VAL A 519 -16.90 0.03 37.16
N MET A 520 -15.89 -0.64 36.61
CA MET A 520 -15.21 -0.23 35.39
C MET A 520 -16.14 -0.28 34.16
N SER A 521 -17.03 -1.28 34.09
CA SER A 521 -18.08 -1.33 33.06
C SER A 521 -19.01 -0.13 33.17
N TRP A 522 -19.51 0.18 34.36
CA TRP A 522 -20.41 1.33 34.57
C TRP A 522 -19.76 2.67 34.26
N ILE A 523 -18.47 2.80 34.57
CA ILE A 523 -17.67 3.96 34.20
C ILE A 523 -17.59 4.09 32.67
N ILE A 524 -17.28 3.01 31.96
CA ILE A 524 -17.21 3.02 30.50
C ILE A 524 -18.57 3.40 29.90
N ASP A 525 -19.66 2.81 30.41
CA ASP A 525 -21.02 3.14 29.99
C ASP A 525 -21.30 4.63 30.20
N SER A 526 -20.87 5.20 31.33
CA SER A 526 -21.02 6.64 31.63
C SER A 526 -20.22 7.52 30.67
N ILE A 527 -18.98 7.12 30.34
CA ILE A 527 -18.14 7.81 29.34
C ILE A 527 -18.80 7.78 27.97
N ASP A 528 -19.25 6.62 27.52
CA ASP A 528 -19.86 6.43 26.20
C ASP A 528 -21.18 7.21 26.05
N GLU A 529 -21.92 7.40 27.14
CA GLU A 529 -23.13 8.22 27.19
C GLU A 529 -22.86 9.73 27.40
N ASN A 530 -21.59 10.15 27.44
CA ASN A 530 -21.17 11.51 27.81
C ASN A 530 -21.80 11.99 29.14
N LYS A 531 -22.03 11.06 30.08
CA LYS A 531 -22.58 11.36 31.40
C LYS A 531 -21.46 11.72 32.36
N LYS A 532 -21.66 12.83 33.08
CA LYS A 532 -20.86 13.19 34.25
C LYS A 532 -21.19 12.21 35.39
N LEU A 533 -20.18 11.74 36.11
CA LEU A 533 -20.41 11.16 37.44
C LEU A 533 -20.71 12.30 38.41
N ASP A 534 -21.92 12.30 38.96
CA ASP A 534 -22.25 13.23 40.03
C ASP A 534 -21.54 12.80 41.34
N ASP A 535 -21.54 13.68 42.35
CA ASP A 535 -20.87 13.37 43.62
C ASP A 535 -21.41 12.08 44.27
N PRO A 536 -22.74 11.79 44.26
CA PRO A 536 -23.28 10.50 44.70
C PRO A 536 -22.71 9.29 43.95
N ASP A 537 -22.69 9.30 42.62
CA ASP A 537 -22.18 8.20 41.80
C ASP A 537 -20.69 8.00 42.04
N LYS A 538 -19.93 9.09 42.14
CA LYS A 538 -18.51 9.08 42.48
C LYS A 538 -18.26 8.44 43.84
N GLU A 539 -18.98 8.86 44.87
CA GLU A 539 -18.86 8.31 46.22
C GLU A 539 -19.25 6.83 46.25
N TYR A 540 -20.33 6.47 45.55
CA TYR A 540 -20.79 5.10 45.43
C TYR A 540 -19.76 4.20 44.75
N TYR A 541 -19.27 4.56 43.57
CA TYR A 541 -18.24 3.79 42.86
C TYR A 541 -16.95 3.70 43.66
N SER A 542 -16.54 4.80 44.29
CA SER A 542 -15.36 4.82 45.17
C SER A 542 -15.52 3.90 46.38
N SER A 543 -16.73 3.83 46.96
CA SER A 543 -17.01 2.97 48.11
C SER A 543 -16.90 1.50 47.74
N LEU A 544 -17.40 1.11 46.56
CA LEU A 544 -17.31 -0.26 46.05
C LEU A 544 -15.87 -0.71 45.81
N CYS A 545 -14.99 0.22 45.43
CA CYS A 545 -13.56 -0.03 45.25
C CYS A 545 -12.76 -0.05 46.57
N LYS A 546 -13.35 0.29 47.72
CA LYS A 546 -12.68 0.31 49.04
C LYS A 546 -13.04 -0.85 49.96
N ILE A 547 -13.95 -1.73 49.55
CA ILE A 547 -14.43 -2.81 50.42
C ILE A 547 -13.33 -3.86 50.57
N GLU A 548 -12.69 -3.90 51.74
CA GLU A 548 -11.74 -4.95 52.11
C GLU A 548 -12.43 -6.33 52.08
N SER A 549 -11.70 -7.37 51.64
CA SER A 549 -12.26 -8.72 51.39
C SER A 549 -12.96 -9.35 52.62
N SER A 550 -12.63 -8.88 53.82
CA SER A 550 -13.22 -9.29 55.10
C SER A 550 -14.69 -8.87 55.25
N ASP A 551 -15.11 -7.74 54.69
CA ASP A 551 -16.46 -7.18 54.87
C ASP A 551 -17.40 -7.40 53.68
N ALA A 552 -16.86 -7.79 52.53
CA ALA A 552 -17.64 -7.95 51.30
C ALA A 552 -18.79 -8.98 51.44
N SER A 553 -18.70 -9.96 52.34
CA SER A 553 -19.75 -10.97 52.56
C SER A 553 -21.12 -10.39 52.97
N LYS A 554 -21.19 -9.13 53.42
CA LYS A 554 -22.42 -8.47 53.91
C LYS A 554 -23.15 -7.59 52.88
N ILE A 555 -22.62 -7.42 51.68
CA ILE A 555 -23.28 -6.60 50.64
C ILE A 555 -24.53 -7.33 50.16
N GLN A 556 -25.72 -6.82 50.51
CA GLN A 556 -26.99 -7.28 49.94
C GLN A 556 -27.03 -6.92 48.46
N SER A 557 -27.07 -7.95 47.60
CA SER A 557 -27.37 -7.79 46.18
C SER A 557 -28.75 -7.16 46.05
N ASN A 558 -28.82 -5.92 45.57
CA ASN A 558 -30.09 -5.25 45.31
C ASN A 558 -30.71 -5.86 44.04
N PRO A 559 -31.78 -6.69 44.12
CA PRO A 559 -32.28 -7.46 42.97
C PRO A 559 -33.00 -6.60 41.93
N ASP A 560 -33.46 -5.41 42.31
CA ASP A 560 -34.43 -4.64 41.52
C ASP A 560 -33.82 -3.66 40.51
N SER A 561 -32.48 -3.52 40.45
CA SER A 561 -31.82 -2.65 39.45
C SER A 561 -31.16 -3.40 38.28
N LEU A 562 -31.00 -4.72 38.39
CA LEU A 562 -30.14 -5.50 37.47
C LEU A 562 -30.87 -6.12 36.28
N VAL A 563 -32.20 -6.22 36.31
CA VAL A 563 -32.99 -6.82 35.22
C VAL A 563 -33.66 -5.76 34.33
N GLY A 564 -33.83 -4.52 34.81
CA GLY A 564 -34.56 -3.47 34.07
C GLY A 564 -33.73 -2.58 33.14
N VAL A 565 -32.39 -2.62 33.20
CA VAL A 565 -31.52 -1.71 32.42
C VAL A 565 -31.04 -2.35 31.09
N LEU A 566 -31.29 -3.64 30.90
CA LEU A 566 -30.93 -4.40 29.69
C LEU A 566 -32.11 -4.70 28.76
N ASP A 567 -33.27 -4.05 28.98
CA ASP A 567 -34.47 -4.27 28.18
C ASP A 567 -34.57 -3.26 27.01
N SER A 568 -34.50 -3.80 25.78
CA SER A 568 -34.73 -3.30 24.39
C SER A 568 -34.61 -1.81 24.00
N THR A 569 -34.77 -0.86 24.92
CA THR A 569 -34.72 0.60 24.72
C THR A 569 -33.29 1.13 24.58
N THR A 570 -32.30 0.45 25.19
CA THR A 570 -30.88 0.81 25.12
C THR A 570 -30.30 0.56 23.72
N SER A 571 -30.75 -0.50 23.03
CA SER A 571 -30.27 -0.86 21.70
C SER A 571 -30.65 0.14 20.59
N GLN A 572 -31.78 0.86 20.72
CA GLN A 572 -32.15 1.93 19.79
C GLN A 572 -31.43 3.26 20.04
N LYS A 573 -30.98 3.53 21.28
CA LYS A 573 -30.22 4.74 21.62
C LYS A 573 -28.71 4.58 21.39
N ILE A 574 -28.17 3.38 21.53
CA ILE A 574 -26.75 3.09 21.30
C ILE A 574 -26.36 3.28 19.81
N THR A 575 -27.27 3.01 18.87
CA THR A 575 -27.05 3.27 17.43
C THR A 575 -26.86 4.77 17.11
N GLN A 576 -27.36 5.68 17.96
CA GLN A 576 -27.18 7.12 17.81
C GLN A 576 -25.90 7.65 18.52
N LEU A 577 -25.31 6.89 19.45
CA LEU A 577 -24.30 7.39 20.40
C LEU A 577 -22.89 6.77 20.22
N LEU A 578 -22.76 5.57 19.65
CA LEU A 578 -21.44 4.92 19.41
C LEU A 578 -20.85 5.19 18.01
N VAL A 579 -21.55 5.95 17.18
CA VAL A 579 -20.88 6.83 16.21
C VAL A 579 -20.48 8.06 17.02
N PRO A 580 -19.22 8.49 17.11
CA PRO A 580 -18.84 9.61 17.97
C PRO A 580 -19.79 10.79 17.69
N ASN A 581 -20.44 11.30 18.75
CA ASN A 581 -21.44 12.38 18.79
C ASN A 581 -21.07 13.64 17.95
N ALA A 582 -21.07 13.53 16.62
CA ALA A 582 -20.61 14.60 15.72
C ALA A 582 -21.21 14.53 14.30
N PHE A 583 -22.38 13.90 14.09
CA PHE A 583 -22.98 13.79 12.75
C PHE A 583 -24.29 14.57 12.55
N GLU A 584 -24.69 15.39 13.50
CA GLU A 584 -25.70 16.43 13.31
C GLU A 584 -25.09 17.79 13.65
N VAL A 585 -24.59 18.50 12.63
CA VAL A 585 -24.74 19.96 12.38
C VAL A 585 -23.88 20.26 11.14
N LEU A 586 -24.49 20.24 9.97
CA LEU A 586 -24.12 21.11 8.85
C LEU A 586 -25.41 21.86 8.51
N PRO A 587 -25.43 23.21 8.48
CA PRO A 587 -26.57 23.92 7.95
C PRO A 587 -26.67 23.60 6.46
N ALA A 588 -27.85 23.19 6.04
CA ALA A 588 -28.23 23.17 4.64
C ALA A 588 -28.28 24.62 4.16
N ASP A 589 -27.18 25.12 3.59
CA ASP A 589 -27.11 26.26 2.66
C ASP A 589 -25.69 26.34 2.07
N LEU A 590 -25.48 25.62 0.95
CA LEU A 590 -24.67 25.99 -0.23
C LEU A 590 -24.75 24.91 -1.32
#